data_AF-A0A0V1BCE9-F1
#
_entry.id   AF-A0A0V1BCE9-F1
#
_cell.length_a   1.000
_cell.length_b   1.000
_cell.length_c   1.000
_cell.angle_alpha   90.00
_cell.angle_beta   90.00
_cell.angle_gamma   90.00
#
_symmetry.space_group_name_H-M   'P 1'
#
loop_
_entity.id
_entity.type
_entity.pdbx_description
1 polymer ?
#
loop_
_entity_poly.entity_id
_entity_poly.type
_entity_poly.pdbx_seq_one_letter_code
_entity_poly.pdbx_strand_id
1 'polypeptide(L)'
;MIIILGRIRFTASGCTELDHYEPNEDGTECVKQQDHQCAPFNEPGDWSECLWFPLADMFKKVQSHCGVEGKPEGLSPSSLAPAGFQIPEKCGFCSFRLKCQSREKKEGCFPLKVDKKSCGAEDCPTCGDVCTLDKQNNSCAFTKAMGMKFWNSFAHKAKESNLAHWRRDGYADLFKFLPYGHCKEVGDKCKCCCHPYEPNEDGTACVVKQYCKSLEEVGGKKQQKDQPESEKKAENMPETTGNASHHQHRHHHGDSSSESHEQHHHHHH
;
A
#
# COMPACT_ATOMS: atom_id res chain seq x y z
N MET A 1 14.66 14.60 -30.00
CA MET A 1 13.50 14.22 -29.17
C MET A 1 12.68 13.21 -29.97
N ILE A 2 12.75 11.93 -29.64
CA ILE A 2 12.02 10.86 -30.35
C ILE A 2 10.84 10.45 -29.48
N ILE A 3 9.63 10.51 -30.04
CA ILE A 3 8.40 10.06 -29.37
C ILE A 3 8.08 8.67 -29.88
N ILE A 4 8.40 7.63 -29.10
CA ILE A 4 8.09 6.24 -29.46
C ILE A 4 6.65 5.93 -29.06
N LEU A 5 5.74 6.02 -30.03
CA LEU A 5 4.33 5.63 -29.87
C LEU A 5 4.20 4.09 -29.95
N GLY A 6 4.45 3.41 -28.83
CA GLY A 6 4.11 1.99 -28.67
C GLY A 6 2.61 1.77 -28.86
N ARG A 7 2.23 0.92 -29.84
CA ARG A 7 0.83 0.58 -30.14
C ARG A 7 0.25 -0.36 -29.08
N ILE A 8 -0.26 0.20 -27.98
CA ILE A 8 -1.01 -0.58 -26.99
C ILE A 8 -2.33 -1.05 -27.61
N ARG A 9 -2.45 -2.37 -27.84
CA ARG A 9 -3.75 -3.02 -28.03
C ARG A 9 -4.28 -3.43 -26.66
N PHE A 10 -5.36 -2.80 -26.22
CA PHE A 10 -6.07 -3.23 -25.01
C PHE A 10 -7.03 -4.39 -25.34
N THR A 11 -6.82 -5.52 -24.69
CA THR A 11 -7.83 -6.56 -24.49
C THR A 11 -7.99 -6.79 -23.00
N ALA A 12 -9.20 -7.08 -22.54
CA ALA A 12 -9.45 -7.35 -21.13
C ALA A 12 -8.84 -8.71 -20.71
N SER A 13 -8.37 -8.79 -19.46
CA SER A 13 -7.63 -9.90 -18.83
C SER A 13 -6.24 -10.22 -19.39
N GLY A 14 -5.26 -10.35 -18.48
CA GLY A 14 -3.95 -10.97 -18.73
C GLY A 14 -2.97 -10.20 -19.62
N CYS A 15 -2.06 -9.43 -19.02
CA CYS A 15 -0.81 -9.04 -19.71
C CYS A 15 0.13 -10.24 -19.74
N THR A 16 0.17 -10.99 -20.85
CA THR A 16 1.22 -11.97 -21.11
C THR A 16 2.46 -11.31 -21.72
N GLU A 17 3.63 -11.73 -21.25
CA GLU A 17 5.00 -11.43 -21.72
C GLU A 17 5.17 -10.24 -22.68
N LEU A 18 5.34 -9.05 -22.09
CA LEU A 18 6.04 -7.95 -22.76
C LEU A 18 7.54 -8.21 -22.68
N ASP A 19 8.15 -8.56 -23.81
CA ASP A 19 9.61 -8.68 -23.94
C ASP A 19 10.34 -7.48 -23.33
N HIS A 20 11.24 -7.75 -22.39
CA HIS A 20 11.99 -6.71 -21.69
C HIS A 20 13.16 -6.20 -22.56
N TYR A 21 12.91 -5.09 -23.25
CA TYR A 21 13.92 -4.30 -23.95
C TYR A 21 14.48 -3.20 -23.05
N GLU A 22 15.79 -3.06 -23.02
CA GLU A 22 16.50 -1.98 -22.31
C GLU A 22 17.49 -1.27 -23.25
N PRO A 23 17.91 -0.03 -22.96
CA PRO A 23 18.97 0.62 -23.73
C PRO A 23 20.29 -0.17 -23.70
N ASN A 24 21.01 -0.16 -24.82
CA ASN A 24 22.42 -0.56 -24.86
C ASN A 24 23.32 0.43 -24.08
N GLU A 25 24.60 0.10 -23.91
CA GLU A 25 25.56 0.89 -23.11
C GLU A 25 25.70 2.34 -23.62
N ASP A 26 25.64 2.54 -24.95
CA ASP A 26 25.68 3.87 -25.59
C ASP A 26 24.36 4.66 -25.48
N GLY A 27 23.26 4.02 -25.05
CA GLY A 27 21.92 4.60 -25.01
C GLY A 27 21.31 4.91 -26.39
N THR A 28 21.83 4.29 -27.46
CA THR A 28 21.47 4.52 -28.86
C THR A 28 20.37 3.60 -29.36
N GLU A 29 20.29 2.37 -28.86
CA GLU A 29 19.35 1.33 -29.30
C GLU A 29 18.73 0.59 -28.11
N CYS A 30 17.51 0.09 -28.28
CA CYS A 30 16.86 -0.79 -27.30
C CYS A 30 17.11 -2.25 -27.66
N VAL A 31 17.87 -2.96 -26.83
CA VAL A 31 18.21 -4.39 -27.01
C VAL A 31 17.31 -5.26 -26.14
N LYS A 32 16.89 -6.42 -26.67
CA LYS A 32 16.19 -7.44 -25.87
C LYS A 32 17.20 -8.04 -24.89
N GLN A 33 16.93 -7.96 -23.59
CA GLN A 33 17.87 -8.51 -22.62
C GLN A 33 17.86 -10.03 -22.59
N GLN A 34 18.95 -10.60 -22.05
CA GLN A 34 18.87 -11.94 -21.47
C GLN A 34 17.85 -11.92 -20.34
N ASP A 35 17.03 -12.97 -20.24
CA ASP A 35 16.26 -13.22 -19.02
C ASP A 35 17.25 -13.40 -17.87
N HIS A 36 17.22 -12.49 -16.90
CA HIS A 36 18.06 -12.56 -15.70
C HIS A 36 17.74 -13.76 -14.82
N GLN A 37 16.66 -14.51 -15.08
CA GLN A 37 16.24 -15.71 -14.35
C GLN A 37 16.29 -15.47 -12.84
N CYS A 38 15.61 -14.41 -12.40
CA CYS A 38 15.58 -14.03 -11.00
C CYS A 38 14.84 -15.09 -10.18
N ALA A 39 15.33 -15.39 -8.99
CA ALA A 39 14.58 -16.18 -8.03
C ALA A 39 13.17 -15.57 -7.78
N PRO A 40 12.14 -16.40 -7.56
CA PRO A 40 10.83 -15.91 -7.15
C PRO A 40 10.94 -15.16 -5.82
N PHE A 41 9.99 -14.27 -5.58
CA PHE A 41 9.85 -13.65 -4.26
C PHE A 41 9.25 -14.64 -3.27
N ASN A 42 9.79 -14.62 -2.04
CA ASN A 42 9.25 -15.36 -0.90
C ASN A 42 7.82 -14.87 -0.58
N GLU A 43 7.07 -15.68 0.18
CA GLU A 43 5.77 -15.28 0.72
C GLU A 43 5.89 -13.98 1.55
N PRO A 44 4.87 -13.08 1.51
CA PRO A 44 4.94 -11.82 2.25
C PRO A 44 4.91 -12.02 3.77
N GLY A 45 6.01 -11.68 4.45
CA GLY A 45 6.11 -11.68 5.92
C GLY A 45 5.13 -10.71 6.58
N ASP A 46 5.09 -10.62 7.90
CA ASP A 46 4.03 -9.85 8.59
C ASP A 46 4.05 -8.33 8.35
N TRP A 47 2.93 -7.68 8.66
CA TRP A 47 2.84 -6.22 8.69
C TRP A 47 3.62 -5.66 9.89
N SER A 48 4.44 -4.64 9.66
CA SER A 48 5.15 -3.93 10.71
C SER A 48 4.22 -3.17 11.67
N GLU A 49 4.79 -2.67 12.77
CA GLU A 49 4.19 -1.55 13.49
C GLU A 49 4.09 -0.30 12.59
N CYS A 50 3.28 0.68 13.02
CA CYS A 50 3.14 1.97 12.36
C CYS A 50 4.43 2.80 12.48
N LEU A 51 5.18 2.86 11.38
CA LEU A 51 6.45 3.58 11.26
C LEU A 51 6.22 5.10 11.25
N TRP A 52 7.16 5.84 11.86
CA TRP A 52 7.08 7.29 12.00
C TRP A 52 8.45 7.94 11.95
N PHE A 53 8.48 9.24 11.63
CA PHE A 53 9.67 10.08 11.63
C PHE A 53 10.37 10.09 13.01
N PRO A 54 11.70 10.31 13.08
CA PRO A 54 12.60 10.79 12.02
C PRO A 54 12.93 9.74 10.96
N LEU A 55 13.31 10.21 9.76
CA LEU A 55 13.53 9.36 8.59
C LEU A 55 14.60 8.28 8.79
N ALA A 56 15.63 8.55 9.60
CA ALA A 56 16.66 7.57 9.95
C ALA A 56 16.11 6.37 10.74
N ASP A 57 15.18 6.62 11.68
CA ASP A 57 14.56 5.57 12.48
C ASP A 57 13.57 4.74 11.65
N MET A 58 12.84 5.39 10.73
CA MET A 58 12.02 4.68 9.74
C MET A 58 12.87 3.69 8.94
N PHE A 59 14.01 4.13 8.40
CA PHE A 59 14.92 3.27 7.63
C PHE A 59 15.50 2.13 8.48
N LYS A 60 15.96 2.42 9.71
CA LYS A 60 16.45 1.40 10.65
C LYS A 60 15.39 0.34 10.95
N LYS A 61 14.12 0.74 11.12
CA LYS A 61 12.99 -0.17 11.33
C LYS A 61 12.64 -0.97 10.07
N VAL A 62 12.67 -0.36 8.88
CA VAL A 62 12.52 -1.08 7.59
C VAL A 62 13.57 -2.17 7.45
N GLN A 63 14.85 -1.85 7.73
CA GLN A 63 15.96 -2.80 7.65
C GLN A 63 15.77 -3.98 8.60
N SER A 64 15.42 -3.70 9.85
CA SER A 64 15.17 -4.73 10.87
C SER A 64 13.94 -5.59 10.57
N HIS A 65 12.87 -5.02 10.00
CA HIS A 65 11.63 -5.75 9.70
C HIS A 65 11.75 -6.60 8.42
N CYS A 66 12.46 -6.12 7.41
CA CYS A 66 12.71 -6.89 6.18
C CYS A 66 13.94 -7.83 6.26
N GLY A 67 14.66 -7.87 7.38
CA GLY A 67 15.87 -8.70 7.54
C GLY A 67 17.04 -8.31 6.61
N VAL A 68 17.11 -7.04 6.19
CA VAL A 68 18.13 -6.56 5.23
C VAL A 68 19.28 -5.84 5.94
N GLU A 69 20.32 -6.61 6.24
CA GLU A 69 21.55 -6.09 6.87
C GLU A 69 22.41 -5.25 5.92
N GLY A 70 23.24 -4.38 6.52
CA GLY A 70 24.14 -3.46 5.83
C GLY A 70 23.53 -2.06 5.60
N LYS A 71 24.38 -1.03 5.56
CA LYS A 71 23.95 0.32 5.15
C LYS A 71 23.63 0.28 3.64
N PRO A 72 22.51 0.89 3.17
CA PRO A 72 22.28 1.01 1.73
C PRO A 72 23.41 1.85 1.12
N GLU A 73 23.92 1.40 -0.03
CA GLU A 73 25.26 1.70 -0.57
C GLU A 73 25.51 3.21 -0.77
N GLY A 74 25.99 3.91 0.28
CA GLY A 74 26.05 5.38 0.32
C GLY A 74 24.67 6.09 0.40
N LEU A 75 23.59 5.44 -0.01
CA LEU A 75 22.22 5.95 -0.14
C LEU A 75 21.50 6.27 1.20
N SER A 76 22.19 6.22 2.34
CA SER A 76 21.60 6.58 3.64
C SER A 76 20.94 7.98 3.58
N PRO A 77 19.67 8.14 4.00
CA PRO A 77 19.01 9.43 4.07
C PRO A 77 19.61 10.28 5.20
N SER A 78 20.29 11.36 4.83
CA SER A 78 20.53 12.47 5.75
C SER A 78 19.19 13.06 6.20
N SER A 79 19.10 13.62 7.41
CA SER A 79 17.91 14.38 7.79
C SER A 79 17.73 15.57 6.83
N LEU A 80 16.51 15.73 6.32
CA LEU A 80 16.14 16.81 5.40
C LEU A 80 15.27 17.88 6.06
N ALA A 81 14.84 17.63 7.30
CA ALA A 81 14.10 18.59 8.09
C ALA A 81 14.99 19.80 8.48
N PRO A 82 14.42 21.02 8.60
CA PRO A 82 15.12 22.16 9.18
C PRO A 82 15.65 21.86 10.58
N ALA A 83 16.73 22.56 10.98
CA ALA A 83 17.20 22.51 12.36
C ALA A 83 16.11 23.06 13.31
N GLY A 84 15.84 22.34 14.40
CA GLY A 84 14.76 22.68 15.34
C GLY A 84 13.34 22.31 14.89
N PHE A 85 13.17 21.66 13.72
CA PHE A 85 11.84 21.20 13.29
C PHE A 85 11.28 20.16 14.25
N GLN A 86 10.15 20.46 14.89
CA GLN A 86 9.47 19.54 15.79
C GLN A 86 8.64 18.53 15.00
N ILE A 87 8.91 17.24 15.24
CA ILE A 87 8.14 16.12 14.70
C ILE A 87 6.96 15.87 15.66
N PRO A 88 5.70 15.98 15.22
CA PRO A 88 4.54 15.71 16.08
C PRO A 88 4.35 14.20 16.28
N GLU A 89 3.31 13.82 17.02
CA GLU A 89 2.80 12.44 17.02
C GLU A 89 2.36 11.97 15.62
N LYS A 90 2.13 10.66 15.50
CA LYS A 90 1.63 10.01 14.27
C LYS A 90 0.30 10.62 13.86
N CYS A 91 0.23 11.17 12.65
CA CYS A 91 -0.95 11.88 12.16
C CYS A 91 -1.08 11.79 10.63
N GLY A 92 -2.20 12.28 10.11
CA GLY A 92 -2.43 12.65 8.71
C GLY A 92 -2.42 11.48 7.73
N PHE A 93 -2.64 10.25 8.20
CA PHE A 93 -2.38 9.01 7.46
C PHE A 93 -0.93 8.92 6.90
N CYS A 94 0.00 9.70 7.47
CA CYS A 94 1.41 9.75 7.10
C CYS A 94 2.22 8.61 7.73
N SER A 95 1.78 8.07 8.87
CA SER A 95 2.36 6.85 9.45
C SER A 95 1.92 5.64 8.63
N PHE A 96 2.76 4.62 8.51
CA PHE A 96 2.44 3.44 7.70
C PHE A 96 3.08 2.15 8.24
N ARG A 97 2.44 1.03 7.94
CA ARG A 97 2.99 -0.31 8.06
C ARG A 97 3.56 -0.74 6.72
N LEU A 98 4.58 -1.60 6.75
CA LEU A 98 5.09 -2.29 5.58
C LEU A 98 5.06 -3.81 5.77
N LYS A 99 5.07 -4.55 4.66
CA LYS A 99 5.10 -6.02 4.59
C LYS A 99 6.13 -6.39 3.52
N CYS A 100 7.12 -7.21 3.85
CA CYS A 100 8.30 -7.45 3.01
C CYS A 100 8.22 -8.78 2.26
N GLN A 101 8.74 -8.80 1.03
CA GLN A 101 9.07 -10.00 0.26
C GLN A 101 10.53 -9.91 -0.18
N SER A 102 11.35 -10.86 0.27
CA SER A 102 12.74 -11.00 -0.18
C SER A 102 12.87 -12.06 -1.27
N ARG A 103 13.99 -12.02 -2.01
CA ARG A 103 14.46 -13.11 -2.88
C ARG A 103 15.98 -13.19 -2.83
N GLU A 104 16.55 -14.23 -3.42
CA GLU A 104 18.01 -14.37 -3.54
C GLU A 104 18.63 -13.19 -4.30
N LYS A 105 19.83 -12.76 -3.87
CA LYS A 105 20.58 -11.67 -4.49
C LYS A 105 21.24 -12.17 -5.78
N LYS A 106 20.79 -11.65 -6.92
CA LYS A 106 21.38 -11.92 -8.24
C LYS A 106 21.59 -10.62 -9.00
N GLU A 107 22.54 -10.57 -9.92
CA GLU A 107 22.68 -9.45 -10.86
C GLU A 107 21.42 -9.32 -11.74
N GLY A 108 21.07 -8.08 -12.12
CA GLY A 108 19.76 -7.75 -12.72
C GLY A 108 18.57 -7.78 -11.74
N CYS A 109 18.70 -8.49 -10.61
CA CYS A 109 17.56 -8.83 -9.75
C CYS A 109 17.59 -8.08 -8.40
N PHE A 110 16.87 -6.96 -8.31
CA PHE A 110 16.71 -6.28 -7.02
C PHE A 110 16.06 -7.20 -5.96
N PRO A 111 16.63 -7.35 -4.75
CA PRO A 111 16.30 -8.49 -3.87
C PRO A 111 15.13 -8.27 -2.90
N LEU A 112 14.52 -7.09 -2.88
CA LEU A 112 13.47 -6.72 -1.91
C LEU A 112 12.29 -6.03 -2.61
N LYS A 113 11.08 -6.54 -2.38
CA LYS A 113 9.81 -5.87 -2.61
C LYS A 113 9.17 -5.57 -1.25
N VAL A 114 8.46 -4.45 -1.12
CA VAL A 114 7.61 -4.18 0.04
C VAL A 114 6.24 -3.67 -0.40
N ASP A 115 5.21 -4.05 0.36
CA ASP A 115 3.86 -3.49 0.25
C ASP A 115 3.62 -2.53 1.43
N LYS A 116 2.77 -1.51 1.24
CA LYS A 116 2.50 -0.45 2.23
C LYS A 116 1.00 -0.38 2.58
N LYS A 117 0.69 -0.20 3.86
CA LYS A 117 -0.62 0.24 4.37
C LYS A 117 -0.44 1.50 5.22
N SER A 118 -1.09 2.62 4.88
CA SER A 118 -1.14 3.79 5.79
C SER A 118 -1.92 3.44 7.06
N CYS A 119 -1.48 3.99 8.18
CA CYS A 119 -2.13 3.81 9.49
C CYS A 119 -3.25 4.82 9.68
N GLY A 120 -4.43 4.36 10.11
CA GLY A 120 -5.60 5.20 10.40
C GLY A 120 -5.94 5.25 11.89
N ALA A 121 -7.12 5.79 12.23
CA ALA A 121 -7.60 5.88 13.62
C ALA A 121 -7.72 4.50 14.32
N GLU A 122 -7.91 3.42 13.56
CA GLU A 122 -7.90 2.03 14.06
C GLU A 122 -6.48 1.54 14.46
N ASP A 123 -5.43 2.16 13.91
CA ASP A 123 -4.04 1.77 14.15
C ASP A 123 -3.39 2.54 15.30
N CYS A 124 -3.73 3.82 15.48
CA CYS A 124 -3.40 4.60 16.68
C CYS A 124 -4.32 5.83 16.83
N PRO A 125 -4.51 6.37 18.06
CA PRO A 125 -5.52 7.39 18.34
C PRO A 125 -5.43 8.63 17.42
N THR A 126 -4.22 9.14 17.21
CA THR A 126 -3.94 10.35 16.42
C THR A 126 -3.65 10.08 14.93
N CYS A 127 -3.49 8.81 14.52
CA CYS A 127 -2.96 8.43 13.20
C CYS A 127 -3.82 8.95 12.02
N GLY A 128 -5.13 9.04 12.20
CA GLY A 128 -6.08 9.57 11.20
C GLY A 128 -6.31 11.08 11.24
N ASP A 129 -5.90 11.76 12.31
CA ASP A 129 -6.17 13.20 12.52
C ASP A 129 -5.32 14.07 11.59
N VAL A 130 -5.80 15.26 11.23
CA VAL A 130 -5.00 16.18 10.40
C VAL A 130 -3.74 16.65 11.15
N CYS A 131 -2.56 16.40 10.57
CA CYS A 131 -1.31 16.88 11.16
C CYS A 131 -1.34 18.41 11.25
N THR A 132 -1.02 18.95 12.43
CA THR A 132 -0.87 20.40 12.63
C THR A 132 0.61 20.70 12.86
N LEU A 133 1.19 21.54 12.00
CA LEU A 133 2.62 21.86 11.96
C LEU A 133 2.84 23.38 11.92
N ASP A 134 3.97 23.86 12.46
CA ASP A 134 4.37 25.26 12.33
C ASP A 134 4.93 25.58 10.94
N LYS A 135 4.59 26.76 10.42
CA LYS A 135 5.12 27.30 9.16
C LYS A 135 6.64 27.37 9.19
N GLN A 136 7.27 26.87 8.14
CA GLN A 136 8.72 26.96 7.94
C GLN A 136 9.00 28.06 6.92
N ASN A 137 9.83 29.06 7.29
CA ASN A 137 10.04 30.27 6.49
C ASN A 137 8.72 30.93 6.05
N ASN A 138 7.77 31.08 6.98
CA ASN A 138 6.42 31.60 6.76
C ASN A 138 5.59 30.85 5.68
N SER A 139 5.87 29.57 5.44
CA SER A 139 5.16 28.77 4.42
C SER A 139 4.89 27.33 4.86
N CYS A 140 3.87 26.71 4.25
CA CYS A 140 3.57 25.28 4.35
C CYS A 140 4.18 24.44 3.21
N ALA A 141 4.95 25.05 2.29
CA ALA A 141 5.54 24.34 1.14
C ALA A 141 6.73 23.41 1.49
N PHE A 142 7.16 23.37 2.76
CA PHE A 142 8.37 22.68 3.19
C PHE A 142 8.31 21.15 3.01
N THR A 143 7.14 20.50 3.09
CA THR A 143 7.00 19.06 2.82
C THR A 143 7.39 18.72 1.37
N LYS A 144 6.89 19.50 0.40
CA LYS A 144 7.27 19.38 -1.01
C LYS A 144 8.76 19.68 -1.22
N ALA A 145 9.29 20.71 -0.55
CA ALA A 145 10.72 21.06 -0.63
C ALA A 145 11.63 19.93 -0.10
N MET A 146 11.29 19.32 1.04
CA MET A 146 12.00 18.16 1.58
C MET A 146 11.91 16.95 0.64
N GLY A 147 10.73 16.67 0.07
CA GLY A 147 10.55 15.60 -0.91
C GLY A 147 11.40 15.78 -2.18
N MET A 148 11.44 16.99 -2.74
CA MET A 148 12.31 17.29 -3.89
C MET A 148 13.80 17.20 -3.52
N LYS A 149 14.18 17.68 -2.32
CA LYS A 149 15.56 17.56 -1.82
C LYS A 149 15.98 16.09 -1.62
N PHE A 150 15.06 15.22 -1.19
CA PHE A 150 15.28 13.78 -1.08
C PHE A 150 15.57 13.17 -2.46
N TRP A 151 14.66 13.34 -3.41
CA TRP A 151 14.79 12.73 -4.74
C TRP A 151 15.99 13.25 -5.51
N ASN A 152 16.33 14.54 -5.39
CA ASN A 152 17.55 15.11 -5.98
C ASN A 152 18.82 14.52 -5.34
N SER A 153 18.86 14.38 -4.01
CA SER A 153 19.99 13.77 -3.29
C SER A 153 20.17 12.29 -3.66
N PHE A 154 19.07 11.54 -3.75
CA PHE A 154 19.09 10.16 -4.22
C PHE A 154 19.60 10.03 -5.67
N ALA A 155 19.06 10.84 -6.59
CA ALA A 155 19.47 10.83 -7.99
C ALA A 155 20.93 11.28 -8.21
N HIS A 156 21.46 12.13 -7.32
CA HIS A 156 22.88 12.52 -7.30
C HIS A 156 23.75 11.33 -6.84
N LYS A 157 23.48 10.78 -5.65
CA LYS A 157 24.21 9.65 -5.09
C LYS A 157 24.20 8.41 -5.99
N ALA A 158 23.07 8.12 -6.64
CA ALA A 158 22.95 7.00 -7.57
C ALA A 158 23.86 7.15 -8.79
N LYS A 159 24.11 8.38 -9.25
CA LYS A 159 25.09 8.67 -10.32
C LYS A 159 26.52 8.60 -9.79
N GLU A 160 26.82 9.24 -8.66
CA GLU A 160 28.16 9.22 -8.04
C GLU A 160 28.63 7.78 -7.73
N SER A 161 27.71 6.90 -7.37
CA SER A 161 27.99 5.50 -7.03
C SER A 161 27.96 4.55 -8.22
N ASN A 162 27.78 5.06 -9.46
CA ASN A 162 27.55 4.27 -10.68
C ASN A 162 26.50 3.16 -10.50
N LEU A 163 25.39 3.49 -9.83
CA LEU A 163 24.38 2.53 -9.41
C LEU A 163 23.59 2.02 -10.63
N ALA A 164 23.75 0.74 -10.95
CA ALA A 164 23.02 0.05 -12.01
C ALA A 164 21.52 0.32 -11.93
N HIS A 165 20.86 0.47 -13.08
CA HIS A 165 19.48 0.92 -13.19
C HIS A 165 18.51 0.04 -12.39
N TRP A 166 18.64 -1.30 -12.48
CA TRP A 166 17.81 -2.24 -11.73
C TRP A 166 17.94 -2.08 -10.21
N ARG A 167 19.10 -1.65 -9.70
CA ARG A 167 19.29 -1.28 -8.28
C ARG A 167 18.65 0.07 -7.97
N ARG A 168 18.94 1.09 -8.79
CA ARG A 168 18.41 2.45 -8.66
C ARG A 168 16.87 2.45 -8.64
N ASP A 169 16.25 1.70 -9.55
CA ASP A 169 14.80 1.71 -9.73
C ASP A 169 14.12 0.88 -8.64
N GLY A 170 14.73 -0.22 -8.19
CA GLY A 170 14.32 -0.94 -6.98
C GLY A 170 14.40 -0.08 -5.70
N TYR A 171 15.48 0.67 -5.49
CA TYR A 171 15.55 1.65 -4.40
C TYR A 171 14.53 2.77 -4.55
N ALA A 172 14.27 3.24 -5.77
CA ALA A 172 13.21 4.22 -6.03
C ALA A 172 11.83 3.67 -5.66
N ASP A 173 11.53 2.40 -5.96
CA ASP A 173 10.29 1.75 -5.53
C ASP A 173 10.17 1.72 -4.00
N LEU A 174 11.22 1.31 -3.27
CA LEU A 174 11.24 1.40 -1.80
C LEU A 174 10.99 2.83 -1.29
N PHE A 175 11.44 3.85 -2.01
CA PHE A 175 11.32 5.25 -1.59
C PHE A 175 9.99 5.92 -1.99
N LYS A 176 9.23 5.36 -2.96
CA LYS A 176 7.85 5.78 -3.26
C LYS A 176 6.91 5.62 -2.06
N PHE A 177 7.25 4.74 -1.11
CA PHE A 177 6.44 4.49 0.09
C PHE A 177 6.58 5.57 1.18
N LEU A 178 7.60 6.44 1.11
CA LEU A 178 7.82 7.49 2.10
C LEU A 178 6.65 8.50 2.17
N PRO A 179 6.39 9.16 3.33
CA PRO A 179 5.18 9.96 3.50
C PRO A 179 5.24 11.27 2.71
N TYR A 180 4.51 11.34 1.59
CA TYR A 180 4.40 12.54 0.78
C TYR A 180 3.25 13.43 1.27
N GLY A 181 3.58 14.37 2.14
CA GLY A 181 2.63 15.26 2.82
C GLY A 181 2.15 16.44 1.97
N HIS A 182 0.85 16.50 1.72
CA HIS A 182 0.14 17.66 1.21
C HIS A 182 -0.31 18.55 2.36
N CYS A 183 0.02 19.83 2.32
CA CYS A 183 -0.30 20.80 3.38
C CYS A 183 -1.12 21.98 2.84
N LYS A 184 -2.09 22.44 3.63
CA LYS A 184 -2.82 23.69 3.46
C LYS A 184 -2.48 24.66 4.60
N GLU A 185 -2.44 25.95 4.30
CA GLU A 185 -2.28 27.01 5.30
C GLU A 185 -3.63 27.35 5.92
N VAL A 186 -3.70 27.31 7.26
CA VAL A 186 -4.91 27.64 8.04
C VAL A 186 -4.49 28.43 9.28
N GLY A 187 -4.76 29.73 9.28
CA GLY A 187 -4.27 30.64 10.33
C GLY A 187 -2.75 30.74 10.35
N ASP A 188 -2.13 30.57 11.51
CA ASP A 188 -0.68 30.52 11.68
C ASP A 188 -0.07 29.13 11.41
N LYS A 189 -0.90 28.08 11.28
CA LYS A 189 -0.45 26.68 11.14
C LYS A 189 -0.57 26.13 9.71
N CYS A 190 0.12 25.02 9.52
CA CYS A 190 0.01 24.14 8.36
C CYS A 190 -0.79 22.89 8.75
N LYS A 191 -1.86 22.61 8.01
CA LYS A 191 -2.72 21.43 8.15
C LYS A 191 -2.36 20.43 7.07
N CYS A 192 -1.91 19.23 7.43
CA CYS A 192 -1.26 18.30 6.49
C CYS A 192 -1.79 16.86 6.56
N CYS A 193 -1.84 16.21 5.40
CA CYS A 193 -2.19 14.80 5.22
C CYS A 193 -1.30 14.17 4.14
N CYS A 194 -1.04 12.87 4.18
CA CYS A 194 -0.20 12.20 3.19
C CYS A 194 -1.01 11.41 2.16
N HIS A 195 -0.52 11.36 0.92
CA HIS A 195 -1.10 10.55 -0.15
C HIS A 195 -1.33 9.09 0.30
N PRO A 196 -2.52 8.50 0.08
CA PRO A 196 -3.61 8.93 -0.82
C PRO A 196 -4.57 10.02 -0.30
N TYR A 197 -4.33 10.58 0.87
CA TYR A 197 -5.16 11.63 1.47
C TYR A 197 -4.63 13.04 1.18
N GLU A 198 -5.50 14.03 1.35
CA GLU A 198 -5.17 15.46 1.40
C GLU A 198 -6.07 16.19 2.42
N PRO A 199 -5.68 17.38 2.92
CA PRO A 199 -6.54 18.18 3.78
C PRO A 199 -7.84 18.59 3.08
N ASN A 200 -8.95 18.59 3.81
CA ASN A 200 -10.23 19.14 3.36
C ASN A 200 -10.20 20.70 3.26
N GLU A 201 -11.33 21.30 2.86
CA GLU A 201 -11.38 22.73 2.49
C GLU A 201 -11.12 23.70 3.64
N ASP A 202 -11.49 23.37 4.87
CA ASP A 202 -11.19 24.11 6.10
C ASP A 202 -9.91 23.63 6.82
N GLY A 203 -9.35 22.48 6.42
CA GLY A 203 -8.16 21.88 7.00
C GLY A 203 -8.38 21.25 8.38
N THR A 204 -9.61 20.81 8.69
CA THR A 204 -9.97 20.11 9.93
C THR A 204 -9.80 18.59 9.85
N ALA A 205 -9.79 18.00 8.64
CA ALA A 205 -9.71 16.55 8.45
C ALA A 205 -8.93 16.15 7.19
N CYS A 206 -8.55 14.87 7.12
CA CYS A 206 -7.94 14.26 5.95
C CYS A 206 -8.98 13.50 5.12
N VAL A 207 -9.05 13.79 3.82
CA VAL A 207 -9.98 13.15 2.87
C VAL A 207 -9.23 12.42 1.76
N VAL A 208 -9.80 11.34 1.24
CA VAL A 208 -9.23 10.59 0.11
C VAL A 208 -9.29 11.47 -1.14
N LYS A 209 -8.14 11.62 -1.82
CA LYS A 209 -8.00 12.35 -3.09
C LYS A 209 -9.01 11.85 -4.12
N GLN A 210 -9.62 12.75 -4.89
CA GLN A 210 -10.70 12.40 -5.82
C GLN A 210 -10.32 11.32 -6.86
N TYR A 211 -9.04 11.24 -7.25
CA TYR A 211 -8.51 10.22 -8.17
C TYR A 211 -8.05 8.92 -7.49
N CYS A 212 -8.17 8.82 -6.16
CA CYS A 212 -7.86 7.63 -5.35
C CYS A 212 -9.11 7.00 -4.71
N LYS A 213 -10.30 7.60 -4.89
CA LYS A 213 -11.57 7.07 -4.40
C LYS A 213 -11.97 5.80 -5.15
N SER A 214 -12.72 4.92 -4.48
CA SER A 214 -13.26 3.71 -5.11
C SER A 214 -14.32 4.04 -6.16
N LEU A 215 -14.57 3.10 -7.08
CA LEU A 215 -15.65 3.24 -8.06
C LEU A 215 -17.04 3.33 -7.40
N GLU A 216 -17.20 2.79 -6.19
CA GLU A 216 -18.44 2.85 -5.40
C GLU A 216 -18.62 4.23 -4.76
N GLU A 217 -17.54 4.82 -4.23
CA GLU A 217 -17.53 6.19 -3.68
C GLU A 217 -17.80 7.24 -4.76
N VAL A 218 -17.28 7.04 -5.98
CA VAL A 218 -17.51 7.94 -7.13
C VAL A 218 -18.88 7.68 -7.77
N GLY A 219 -19.36 6.42 -7.77
CA GLY A 219 -20.66 6.00 -8.29
C GLY A 219 -21.86 6.28 -7.37
N GLY A 220 -21.66 6.89 -6.20
CA GLY A 220 -22.61 7.01 -5.09
C GLY A 220 -23.96 7.69 -5.36
N LYS A 221 -24.26 8.15 -6.58
CA LYS A 221 -25.62 8.52 -6.99
C LYS A 221 -26.36 7.31 -7.57
N LYS A 222 -26.87 6.44 -6.68
CA LYS A 222 -27.97 5.55 -7.06
C LYS A 222 -29.13 6.41 -7.56
N GLN A 223 -29.49 6.27 -8.83
CA GLN A 223 -30.78 6.79 -9.30
C GLN A 223 -31.87 6.06 -8.53
N GLN A 224 -32.58 6.79 -7.67
CA GLN A 224 -33.85 6.35 -7.11
C GLN A 224 -34.80 6.19 -8.31
N LYS A 225 -35.00 4.94 -8.72
CA LYS A 225 -35.76 4.64 -9.93
C LYS A 225 -37.24 4.70 -9.59
N ASP A 226 -37.80 5.89 -9.68
CA ASP A 226 -39.24 6.11 -9.52
C ASP A 226 -40.00 5.16 -10.44
N GLN A 227 -40.75 4.24 -9.82
CA GLN A 227 -41.57 3.27 -10.51
C GLN A 227 -43.01 3.81 -10.47
N PRO A 228 -43.56 4.27 -11.60
CA PRO A 228 -44.83 4.99 -11.61
C PRO A 228 -46.00 4.08 -11.23
N GLU A 229 -46.99 4.68 -10.57
CA GLU A 229 -48.28 4.05 -10.29
C GLU A 229 -49.00 3.65 -11.58
N SER A 230 -49.63 2.48 -11.57
CA SER A 230 -50.72 2.17 -12.49
C SER A 230 -51.67 1.17 -11.84
N GLU A 231 -52.73 1.67 -11.20
CA GLU A 231 -53.85 0.83 -10.77
C GLU A 231 -54.63 0.30 -11.98
N LYS A 232 -55.05 -0.99 -11.94
CA LYS A 232 -56.47 -1.34 -11.82
C LYS A 232 -56.75 -2.84 -11.64
N LYS A 233 -57.91 -3.10 -11.03
CA LYS A 233 -58.63 -4.39 -10.88
C LYS A 233 -59.00 -4.99 -12.27
N ALA A 234 -59.46 -6.25 -12.40
CA ALA A 234 -60.21 -7.06 -11.43
C ALA A 234 -60.16 -8.60 -11.61
N GLU A 235 -60.51 -9.30 -10.52
CA GLU A 235 -61.34 -10.52 -10.40
C GLU A 235 -61.15 -11.67 -11.44
N ASN A 236 -60.86 -12.91 -11.02
CA ASN A 236 -61.80 -13.77 -10.28
C ASN A 236 -61.11 -14.95 -9.54
N MET A 237 -61.78 -15.49 -8.51
CA MET A 237 -61.56 -16.85 -7.97
C MET A 237 -62.66 -17.80 -8.49
N PRO A 238 -62.44 -19.13 -8.48
CA PRO A 238 -63.00 -19.91 -7.37
C PRO A 238 -62.02 -20.93 -6.76
N GLU A 239 -62.34 -21.40 -5.55
CA GLU A 239 -61.67 -22.52 -4.88
C GLU A 239 -62.11 -23.87 -5.47
N THR A 240 -61.31 -24.94 -5.29
CA THR A 240 -61.78 -26.19 -4.63
C THR A 240 -60.68 -27.26 -4.44
N THR A 241 -60.74 -27.94 -3.29
CA THR A 241 -60.35 -29.35 -3.01
C THR A 241 -58.95 -29.88 -3.35
N GLY A 242 -58.29 -30.44 -2.34
CA GLY A 242 -57.16 -31.39 -2.47
C GLY A 242 -56.56 -31.69 -1.10
N ASN A 243 -56.68 -32.92 -0.59
CA ASN A 243 -56.42 -33.26 0.82
C ASN A 243 -55.38 -34.39 0.98
N ALA A 244 -54.79 -34.50 2.17
CA ALA A 244 -53.91 -35.59 2.65
C ALA A 244 -52.52 -35.74 1.98
N SER A 245 -51.54 -36.43 2.57
CA SER A 245 -51.06 -36.47 3.97
C SER A 245 -49.78 -37.33 4.07
N HIS A 246 -48.96 -37.05 5.09
CA HIS A 246 -48.03 -37.98 5.76
C HIS A 246 -47.05 -38.84 4.90
N HIS A 247 -45.76 -38.67 5.17
CA HIS A 247 -45.11 -39.63 6.07
C HIS A 247 -43.99 -39.00 6.91
N GLN A 248 -43.90 -39.40 8.18
CA GLN A 248 -42.75 -39.18 9.06
C GLN A 248 -41.98 -40.49 9.26
N HIS A 249 -40.69 -40.41 9.62
CA HIS A 249 -40.02 -40.99 10.81
C HIS A 249 -38.51 -40.62 10.70
N ARG A 250 -37.78 -40.11 11.72
CA ARG A 250 -37.39 -40.67 13.06
C ARG A 250 -36.46 -41.90 12.92
N HIS A 251 -35.38 -42.08 13.69
CA HIS A 251 -34.76 -41.27 14.78
C HIS A 251 -33.36 -41.82 15.17
N HIS A 252 -32.77 -41.25 16.24
CA HIS A 252 -31.63 -41.70 17.08
C HIS A 252 -30.23 -41.16 16.69
N HIS A 253 -29.44 -40.51 17.57
CA HIS A 253 -29.13 -40.58 19.02
C HIS A 253 -27.93 -41.49 19.36
N GLY A 254 -26.99 -40.95 20.16
CA GLY A 254 -25.84 -41.68 20.71
C GLY A 254 -24.78 -40.74 21.30
N ASP A 255 -24.92 -40.35 22.56
CA ASP A 255 -23.91 -39.62 23.34
C ASP A 255 -22.89 -40.58 23.99
N SER A 256 -21.71 -40.05 24.39
CA SER A 256 -21.05 -40.24 25.72
C SER A 256 -19.54 -40.52 25.73
N SER A 257 -18.90 -39.94 26.77
CA SER A 257 -17.80 -40.49 27.59
C SER A 257 -16.48 -40.99 26.97
N SER A 258 -15.43 -40.19 27.19
CA SER A 258 -14.16 -40.54 27.87
C SER A 258 -13.73 -42.01 28.03
N GLU A 259 -12.43 -42.27 27.80
CA GLU A 259 -11.55 -42.71 28.90
C GLU A 259 -10.06 -42.42 28.61
N SER A 260 -9.23 -42.46 29.65
CA SER A 260 -7.79 -42.19 29.62
C SER A 260 -7.00 -43.42 30.08
N HIS A 261 -5.84 -43.71 29.49
CA HIS A 261 -4.97 -44.77 30.02
C HIS A 261 -3.46 -44.50 29.88
N GLU A 262 -2.77 -44.67 31.01
CA GLU A 262 -1.32 -44.91 31.14
C GLU A 262 -1.01 -46.39 30.78
N GLN A 263 0.21 -46.97 30.76
CA GLN A 263 1.64 -46.63 31.07
C GLN A 263 2.49 -47.76 30.36
N HIS A 264 3.83 -47.90 30.30
CA HIS A 264 5.06 -47.18 30.69
C HIS A 264 6.27 -47.80 29.91
N HIS A 265 7.54 -47.48 30.29
CA HIS A 265 8.79 -48.26 29.99
C HIS A 265 9.23 -48.38 28.49
N HIS A 266 10.44 -48.82 28.08
CA HIS A 266 11.85 -48.83 28.57
C HIS A 266 12.76 -49.30 27.39
N HIS A 267 14.08 -49.09 27.29
CA HIS A 267 15.03 -48.11 27.85
C HIS A 267 16.38 -48.21 27.08
N HIS A 268 17.37 -47.34 27.38
CA HIS A 268 18.72 -47.28 26.78
C HIS A 268 18.75 -46.92 25.25
N HIS A 269 19.85 -46.42 24.68
CA HIS A 269 21.23 -46.36 25.20
C HIS A 269 21.95 -45.03 24.94
#